data_AF-A0AA40ADP5-F1
#
_entry.id   AF-A0AA40ADP5-F1
#
_cell.length_a   1.000
_cell.length_b   1.000
_cell.length_c   1.000
_cell.angle_alpha   90.00
_cell.angle_beta   90.00
_cell.angle_gamma   90.00
#
_symmetry.space_group_name_H-M   'P 1'
#
loop_
_entity.id
_entity.type
_entity.pdbx_description
1 polymer ?
#
loop_
_entity_poly.entity_id
_entity_poly.type
_entity_poly.pdbx_seq_one_letter_code
_entity_poly.pdbx_strand_id
1 'polypeptide(L)'
;YCTHACLLGLCRKGPFDPACPNTPVHSRQGYLSRHPISASKVCLRVPDRLARDLDHGCECLDKHGMFGATGVLFKMTGPIYGYTFVAKGIQKVDANYLKGEALIYSHCRELHGIRIPVYLGTIDLVHPYPLRSLAIVSHM
;
A
#
# COMPACT_ATOMS: atom_id res chain seq x y z
N TYR A 1 -3.97 4.83 -9.92
CA TYR A 1 -2.86 4.48 -9.00
C TYR A 1 -1.87 5.62 -8.98
N CYS A 2 -1.25 5.90 -7.84
CA CYS A 2 -0.10 6.82 -7.78
C CYS A 2 1.06 6.25 -8.59
N THR A 3 1.84 7.12 -9.24
CA THR A 3 3.08 6.68 -9.91
C THR A 3 4.12 6.26 -8.88
N HIS A 4 5.05 5.41 -9.28
CA HIS A 4 6.16 5.03 -8.40
C HIS A 4 7.04 6.23 -8.02
N ALA A 5 7.23 7.20 -8.90
CA ALA A 5 7.92 8.44 -8.55
C ALA A 5 7.19 9.20 -7.41
N CYS A 6 5.86 9.28 -7.45
CA CYS A 6 5.06 9.89 -6.39
C CYS A 6 5.16 9.12 -5.06
N LEU A 7 5.07 7.79 -5.09
CA LEU A 7 5.22 6.96 -3.89
C LEU A 7 6.64 7.03 -3.31
N LEU A 8 7.67 7.15 -4.16
CA LEU A 8 9.04 7.36 -3.71
C LEU A 8 9.20 8.74 -3.05
N GLY A 9 8.57 9.78 -3.64
CA GLY A 9 8.43 11.10 -3.03
C GLY A 9 7.80 11.03 -1.64
N LEU A 10 6.71 10.27 -1.49
CA LEU A 10 6.06 10.02 -0.19
C LEU A 10 7.01 9.38 0.83
N CYS A 11 7.77 8.36 0.43
CA CYS A 11 8.76 7.70 1.30
C CYS A 11 9.89 8.64 1.73
N ARG A 12 10.27 9.60 0.89
CA ARG A 12 11.36 10.55 1.13
C ARG A 12 10.89 11.90 1.69
N LYS A 13 9.58 12.08 1.93
CA LYS A 13 8.96 13.39 2.23
C LYS A 13 9.33 14.46 1.19
N GLY A 14 9.47 14.03 -0.06
CA GLY A 14 9.81 14.84 -1.22
C GLY A 14 8.60 15.51 -1.86
N PRO A 15 8.78 16.05 -3.08
CA PRO A 15 7.68 16.61 -3.84
C PRO A 15 6.76 15.53 -4.43
N PHE A 16 5.53 15.92 -4.78
CA PHE A 16 4.65 15.10 -5.61
C PHE A 16 5.24 14.93 -7.01
N ASP A 17 4.92 13.82 -7.68
CA ASP A 17 5.17 13.68 -9.11
C ASP A 17 4.06 14.42 -9.90
N PRO A 18 4.37 15.42 -10.74
CA PRO A 18 3.37 16.11 -11.57
C PRO A 18 2.60 15.16 -12.51
N ALA A 19 3.19 14.04 -12.91
CA ALA A 19 2.55 13.04 -13.76
C ALA A 19 1.62 12.09 -12.98
N CYS A 20 1.62 12.15 -11.64
CA CYS A 20 0.73 11.31 -10.85
C CYS A 20 -0.73 11.78 -10.99
N PRO A 21 -1.66 10.89 -11.37
CA PRO A 21 -3.07 11.27 -11.55
C PRO A 21 -3.74 11.74 -10.25
N ASN A 22 -3.17 11.38 -9.10
CA ASN A 22 -3.68 11.73 -7.78
C ASN A 22 -3.06 13.01 -7.21
N THR A 23 -2.11 13.65 -7.92
CA THR A 23 -1.48 14.91 -7.50
C THR A 23 -2.46 16.02 -7.14
N PRO A 24 -3.57 16.25 -7.88
CA PRO A 24 -4.57 17.23 -7.49
C PRO A 24 -5.20 16.97 -6.11
N VAL A 25 -5.29 15.71 -5.67
CA VAL A 25 -5.80 15.36 -4.34
C VAL A 25 -4.70 15.54 -3.29
N HIS A 26 -3.48 15.15 -3.60
CA HIS A 26 -2.34 15.32 -2.70
C HIS A 26 -2.07 16.80 -2.41
N SER A 27 -2.13 17.66 -3.44
CA SER A 27 -1.83 19.09 -3.35
C SER A 27 -2.86 19.88 -2.54
N ARG A 28 -4.15 19.49 -2.58
CA ARG A 28 -5.19 20.08 -1.73
C ARG A 28 -4.89 19.94 -0.24
N GLN A 29 -4.14 18.91 0.13
CA GLN A 29 -3.81 18.57 1.51
C GLN A 29 -2.37 18.93 1.89
N GLY A 30 -1.56 19.38 0.91
CA GLY A 30 -0.13 19.62 1.06
C GLY A 30 0.24 21.08 0.91
N TYR A 31 1.39 21.45 1.46
CA TYR A 31 1.99 22.78 1.31
C TYR A 31 3.28 22.66 0.49
N LEU A 32 3.57 23.63 -0.37
CA LEU A 32 4.80 23.71 -1.17
C LEU A 32 5.10 22.47 -2.03
N SER A 33 4.07 21.88 -2.64
CA SER A 33 4.20 20.72 -3.53
C SER A 33 4.81 19.46 -2.89
N ARG A 34 4.79 19.34 -1.54
CA ARG A 34 5.34 18.20 -0.80
C ARG A 34 4.27 17.34 -0.14
N HIS A 35 4.60 16.06 0.04
CA HIS A 35 3.71 15.11 0.70
C HIS A 35 3.42 15.51 2.16
N PRO A 36 2.13 15.69 2.55
CA PRO A 36 1.77 16.13 3.90
C PRO A 36 1.86 15.04 4.98
N ILE A 37 2.04 13.78 4.58
CA ILE A 37 2.18 12.64 5.48
C ILE A 37 3.35 11.76 5.04
N SER A 38 3.89 10.95 5.95
CA SER A 38 4.92 9.96 5.62
C SER A 38 4.29 8.65 5.14
N ALA A 39 5.07 7.85 4.39
CA ALA A 39 4.69 6.48 4.04
C ALA A 39 4.34 5.64 5.29
N SER A 40 5.10 5.77 6.38
CA SER A 40 4.80 5.09 7.65
C SER A 40 3.43 5.45 8.22
N LYS A 41 3.02 6.73 8.13
CA LYS A 41 1.68 7.17 8.55
C LYS A 41 0.58 6.66 7.61
N VAL A 42 0.87 6.47 6.32
CA VAL A 42 -0.06 5.79 5.41
C VAL A 42 -0.26 4.34 5.87
N CYS A 43 0.82 3.58 6.06
CA CYS A 43 0.76 2.20 6.53
C CYS A 43 0.03 2.07 7.87
N LEU A 44 0.39 2.87 8.89
CA LEU A 44 -0.25 2.82 10.21
C LEU A 44 -1.77 3.07 10.17
N ARG A 45 -2.26 3.84 9.20
CA ARG A 45 -3.69 4.15 9.07
C ARG A 45 -4.49 3.07 8.34
N VAL A 46 -3.82 2.16 7.63
CA VAL A 46 -4.51 1.10 6.87
C VAL A 46 -5.21 0.10 7.80
N PRO A 47 -4.55 -0.50 8.82
CA PRO A 47 -5.22 -1.45 9.72
C PRO A 47 -6.42 -0.85 10.43
N ASP A 48 -6.26 0.35 11.01
CA ASP A 48 -7.34 1.08 11.68
C ASP A 48 -8.52 1.37 10.75
N ARG A 49 -8.24 1.63 9.47
CA ARG A 49 -9.29 1.88 8.48
C ARG A 49 -10.05 0.59 8.17
N LEU A 50 -9.33 -0.48 7.85
CA LEU A 50 -9.93 -1.77 7.53
C LEU A 50 -10.73 -2.35 8.70
N ALA A 51 -10.30 -2.07 9.94
CA ALA A 51 -11.05 -2.46 11.14
C ALA A 51 -12.43 -1.78 11.24
N ARG A 52 -12.56 -0.56 10.71
CA ARG A 52 -13.82 0.21 10.75
C ARG A 52 -14.70 -0.05 9.54
N ASP A 53 -14.10 -0.20 8.36
CA ASP A 53 -14.81 -0.26 7.08
C ASP A 53 -13.94 -0.98 6.04
N LEU A 54 -14.36 -2.19 5.66
CA LEU A 54 -13.66 -3.03 4.69
C LEU A 54 -13.90 -2.61 3.23
N ASP A 55 -14.98 -1.86 2.96
CA ASP A 55 -15.43 -1.53 1.61
C ASP A 55 -14.86 -0.18 1.12
N HIS A 56 -14.57 0.72 2.05
CA HIS A 56 -14.20 2.08 1.67
C HIS A 56 -12.70 2.27 1.51
N GLY A 57 -12.26 2.23 0.25
CA GLY A 57 -10.87 2.48 -0.14
C GLY A 57 -9.99 1.23 -0.06
N CYS A 58 -10.59 0.05 0.06
CA CYS A 58 -9.93 -1.24 -0.07
C CYS A 58 -10.73 -2.10 -1.06
N GLU A 59 -10.08 -2.52 -2.14
CA GLU A 59 -10.68 -3.40 -3.13
C GLU A 59 -9.80 -4.64 -3.28
N CYS A 60 -10.33 -5.80 -2.87
CA CYS A 60 -9.71 -7.09 -3.16
C CYS A 60 -9.75 -7.35 -4.68
N LEU A 61 -8.60 -7.75 -5.25
CA LEU A 61 -8.45 -7.98 -6.68
C LEU A 61 -8.53 -9.47 -7.05
N ASP A 62 -8.97 -10.34 -6.13
CA ASP A 62 -9.17 -11.78 -6.38
C ASP A 62 -10.09 -12.05 -7.57
N LYS A 63 -11.16 -11.27 -7.71
CA LYS A 63 -12.11 -11.30 -8.84
C LYS A 63 -11.46 -11.05 -10.20
N HIS A 64 -10.26 -10.47 -10.23
CA HIS A 64 -9.48 -10.22 -11.44
C HIS A 64 -8.34 -11.24 -11.63
N GLY A 65 -8.33 -12.32 -10.84
CA GLY A 65 -7.25 -13.31 -10.88
C GLY A 65 -5.93 -12.81 -10.28
N MET A 66 -5.95 -11.71 -9.52
CA MET A 66 -4.73 -11.09 -8.96
C MET A 66 -4.35 -11.74 -7.63
N PHE A 67 -4.17 -13.06 -7.65
CA PHE A 67 -3.69 -13.86 -6.55
C PHE A 67 -2.53 -14.75 -7.02
N GLY A 68 -1.64 -15.10 -6.09
CA GLY A 68 -0.52 -16.00 -6.31
C GLY A 68 -0.46 -17.07 -5.24
N ALA A 69 0.65 -17.82 -5.23
CA ALA A 69 0.84 -18.93 -4.30
C ALA A 69 0.73 -18.53 -2.82
N THR A 70 1.16 -17.32 -2.46
CA THR A 70 1.28 -16.87 -1.07
C THR A 70 0.44 -15.64 -0.76
N GLY A 71 -0.49 -15.22 -1.61
CA GLY A 71 -1.30 -14.04 -1.29
C GLY A 71 -2.13 -13.49 -2.43
N VAL A 72 -2.87 -12.43 -2.13
CA VAL A 72 -3.79 -11.74 -3.03
C VAL A 72 -3.49 -10.25 -3.04
N LEU A 73 -3.67 -9.59 -4.18
CA LEU A 73 -3.48 -8.16 -4.30
C LEU A 73 -4.75 -7.39 -3.91
N PHE A 74 -4.53 -6.24 -3.27
CA PHE A 74 -5.54 -5.27 -2.92
C PHE A 74 -5.19 -3.93 -3.54
N LYS A 75 -6.18 -3.23 -4.06
CA LYS A 75 -6.07 -1.81 -4.38
C LYS A 75 -6.47 -1.02 -3.14
N MET A 76 -5.51 -0.28 -2.61
CA MET A 76 -5.70 0.60 -1.46
C MET A 76 -5.84 2.03 -1.95
N THR A 77 -6.83 2.77 -1.45
CA THR A 77 -7.02 4.21 -1.71
C THR A 77 -7.30 4.94 -0.40
N GLY A 78 -6.37 5.79 0.02
CA GLY A 78 -6.53 6.63 1.20
C GLY A 78 -7.51 7.78 0.93
N PRO A 79 -8.67 7.87 1.62
CA PRO A 79 -9.73 8.82 1.26
C PRO A 79 -9.34 10.29 1.50
N ILE A 80 -8.50 10.56 2.51
CA ILE A 80 -8.14 11.92 2.89
C ILE A 80 -7.10 12.52 1.93
N TYR A 81 -6.07 11.74 1.58
CA TYR A 81 -4.92 12.24 0.82
C TYR A 81 -4.87 11.70 -0.61
N GLY A 82 -5.76 10.80 -1.00
CA GLY A 82 -5.84 10.25 -2.35
C GLY A 82 -4.70 9.31 -2.74
N TYR A 83 -3.90 8.79 -1.81
CA TYR A 83 -2.87 7.82 -2.14
C TYR A 83 -3.51 6.51 -2.58
N THR A 84 -3.29 6.12 -3.84
CA THR A 84 -3.78 4.86 -4.39
C THR A 84 -2.61 3.96 -4.77
N PHE A 85 -2.48 2.80 -4.12
CA PHE A 85 -1.37 1.86 -4.34
C PHE A 85 -1.85 0.41 -4.21
N VAL A 86 -0.96 -0.54 -4.47
CA VAL A 86 -1.24 -1.97 -4.31
C VAL A 86 -0.68 -2.45 -2.98
N ALA A 87 -1.47 -3.23 -2.24
CA ALA A 87 -1.00 -4.00 -1.08
C ALA A 87 -1.11 -5.50 -1.40
N LYS A 88 -0.26 -6.33 -0.79
CA LYS A 88 -0.29 -7.78 -0.95
C LYS A 88 -0.74 -8.39 0.36
N GLY A 89 -1.97 -8.88 0.42
CA GLY A 89 -2.47 -9.58 1.61
C GLY A 89 -2.08 -11.04 1.63
N ILE A 90 -1.70 -11.51 2.81
CA ILE A 90 -1.20 -12.85 3.08
C ILE A 90 -1.87 -13.44 4.31
N GLN A 91 -1.98 -14.77 4.33
CA GLN A 91 -2.49 -15.50 5.50
C GLN A 91 -1.41 -15.59 6.58
N LYS A 92 -1.83 -15.78 7.84
CA LYS A 92 -0.92 -15.91 8.98
C LYS A 92 0.14 -17.00 8.80
N VAL A 93 -0.24 -18.13 8.17
CA VAL A 93 0.66 -19.26 7.91
C VAL A 93 1.83 -18.89 7.01
N ASP A 94 1.65 -17.88 6.15
CA ASP A 94 2.64 -17.45 5.16
C ASP A 94 3.35 -16.15 5.57
N ALA A 95 3.14 -15.63 6.79
CA ALA A 95 3.68 -14.35 7.25
C ALA A 95 5.21 -14.25 7.17
N ASN A 96 5.93 -15.38 7.26
CA ASN A 96 7.38 -15.40 7.11
C ASN A 96 7.84 -15.09 5.67
N TYR A 97 7.06 -15.44 4.65
CA TYR A 97 7.35 -15.05 3.27
C TYR A 97 7.24 -13.53 3.09
N LEU A 98 6.22 -12.90 3.68
CA LEU A 98 6.09 -11.44 3.64
C LEU A 98 7.27 -10.74 4.31
N LYS A 99 7.76 -11.26 5.44
CA LYS A 99 8.97 -10.74 6.10
C LYS A 99 10.20 -10.87 5.20
N GLY A 100 10.38 -12.01 4.53
CA GLY A 100 11.46 -12.22 3.56
C GLY A 100 11.39 -11.24 2.39
N GLU A 101 10.21 -11.05 1.80
CA GLU A 101 9.98 -10.09 0.73
C GLU A 101 10.31 -8.66 1.18
N ALA A 102 9.85 -8.25 2.37
CA ALA A 102 10.13 -6.95 2.95
C ALA A 102 11.64 -6.69 3.17
N LEU A 103 12.41 -7.72 3.55
CA LEU A 103 13.86 -7.62 3.69
C LEU A 103 14.54 -7.39 2.33
N ILE A 104 14.10 -8.08 1.27
CA ILE A 104 14.61 -7.88 -0.09
C ILE A 104 14.35 -6.44 -0.56
N TYR A 105 13.12 -5.95 -0.43
CA TYR A 105 12.80 -4.56 -0.75
C TYR A 105 13.67 -3.59 0.07
N SER A 106 13.85 -3.85 1.36
CA SER A 106 14.68 -2.98 2.21
C SER A 106 16.14 -2.95 1.78
N HIS A 107 16.69 -4.08 1.33
CA HIS A 107 18.06 -4.16 0.81
C HIS A 107 18.21 -3.48 -0.56
N CYS A 108 17.18 -3.57 -1.42
CA CYS A 108 17.16 -2.99 -2.76
C CYS A 108 16.57 -1.57 -2.80
N ARG A 109 16.66 -0.80 -1.71
CA ARG A 109 16.01 0.52 -1.57
C ARG A 109 16.39 1.53 -2.66
N GLU A 110 17.62 1.45 -3.17
CA GLU A 110 18.09 2.33 -4.25
C GLU A 110 17.42 2.05 -5.60
N LEU A 111 16.88 0.85 -5.79
CA LEU A 111 16.20 0.42 -7.02
C LEU A 111 14.69 0.74 -7.01
N HIS A 112 14.16 1.20 -5.88
CA HIS A 112 12.72 1.51 -5.72
C HIS A 112 12.25 2.58 -6.70
N GLY A 113 11.19 2.26 -7.42
CA GLY A 113 10.58 3.13 -8.43
C GLY A 113 11.40 3.30 -9.71
N ILE A 114 12.50 2.55 -9.85
CA ILE A 114 13.33 2.51 -11.07
C ILE A 114 13.23 1.12 -11.70
N ARG A 115 13.62 0.08 -10.94
CA ARG A 115 13.62 -1.32 -11.41
C ARG A 115 12.67 -2.21 -10.63
N ILE A 116 12.32 -1.83 -9.40
CA ILE A 116 11.38 -2.57 -8.56
C ILE A 116 10.30 -1.63 -8.00
N PRO A 117 9.11 -2.16 -7.64
CA PRO A 117 8.07 -1.37 -7.00
C PRO A 117 8.55 -0.65 -5.75
N VAL A 118 7.96 0.50 -5.46
CA VAL A 118 8.20 1.21 -4.19
C VAL A 118 7.51 0.45 -3.06
N TYR A 119 8.31 -0.09 -2.13
CA TYR A 119 7.82 -0.67 -0.89
C TYR A 119 7.54 0.42 0.15
N LEU A 120 6.30 0.46 0.65
CA LEU A 120 5.83 1.45 1.63
C LEU A 120 5.99 0.98 3.09
N GLY A 121 5.99 -0.35 3.29
CA GLY A 121 6.02 -0.99 4.61
C GLY A 121 5.09 -2.20 4.65
N THR A 122 5.21 -2.98 5.73
CA THR A 122 4.33 -4.08 6.10
C THR A 122 3.44 -3.68 7.25
N ILE A 123 2.25 -4.27 7.32
CA ILE A 123 1.27 -4.04 8.37
C ILE A 123 0.64 -5.35 8.83
N ASP A 124 0.29 -5.39 10.11
CA ASP A 124 -0.62 -6.39 10.66
C ASP A 124 -2.03 -5.81 10.69
N LEU A 125 -3.01 -6.59 10.24
CA LEU A 125 -4.40 -6.17 10.29
C LEU A 125 -4.95 -6.33 11.71
N VAL A 126 -5.71 -5.33 12.17
CA VAL A 126 -6.40 -5.39 13.48
C VAL A 126 -7.49 -6.48 13.46
N HIS A 127 -8.24 -6.54 12.37
CA HIS A 127 -9.20 -7.60 12.09
C HIS A 127 -8.80 -8.29 10.79
N PRO A 128 -8.73 -9.63 10.75
CA PRO A 128 -8.42 -10.33 9.51
C PRO A 128 -9.46 -10.05 8.43
N TYR A 129 -9.01 -9.95 7.18
CA TYR A 129 -9.85 -9.72 6.02
C TYR A 129 -10.27 -11.07 5.40
N PRO A 130 -11.56 -11.45 5.45
CA PRO A 130 -12.04 -12.68 4.82
C PRO A 130 -12.15 -12.51 3.30
N LEU A 131 -11.57 -13.44 2.53
CA LEU A 131 -11.71 -13.50 1.07
C LEU A 131 -12.93 -14.33 0.66
N ARG A 132 -13.35 -14.19 -0.61
CA ARG A 132 -14.39 -15.05 -1.19
C ARG A 132 -13.98 -16.52 -1.27
N SER A 133 -12.68 -16.79 -1.35
CA SER A 133 -12.09 -18.13 -1.33
C SER A 133 -12.08 -18.79 0.05
N LEU A 134 -12.61 -18.12 1.09
CA LEU A 134 -12.56 -18.52 2.51
C LEU A 134 -11.15 -18.43 3.14
N ALA A 135 -10.14 -18.03 2.38
CA ALA A 135 -8.85 -17.67 2.96
C ALA A 135 -8.96 -16.38 3.79
N ILE A 136 -8.14 -16.29 4.84
CA ILE A 136 -8.18 -15.19 5.81
C ILE A 136 -6.86 -14.44 5.78
N VAL A 137 -6.88 -13.21 5.26
CA VAL A 137 -5.71 -12.33 5.22
C VAL A 137 -5.54 -11.68 6.59
N SER A 138 -4.34 -11.74 7.16
CA SER A 138 -4.01 -11.11 8.45
C SER A 138 -2.83 -10.15 8.39
N HIS A 139 -2.04 -10.20 7.33
CA HIS A 139 -0.91 -9.29 7.11
C HIS A 139 -0.95 -8.73 5.69
N MET A 140 -0.37 -7.54 5.50
CA MET A 140 -0.24 -6.87 4.20
C MET A 140 1.10 -6.16 4.04
#